data_AF-A0A659URB2-F1
#
_entry.id   AF-A0A659URB2-F1
#
_cell.length_a   1.000
_cell.length_b   1.000
_cell.length_c   1.000
_cell.angle_alpha   90.00
_cell.angle_beta   90.00
_cell.angle_gamma   90.00
#
_symmetry.space_group_name_H-M   'P 1'
#
loop_
_entity.id
_entity.type
_entity.pdbx_description
1 polymer ?
#
loop_
_entity_poly.entity_id
_entity_poly.type
_entity_poly.pdbx_seq_one_letter_code
_entity_poly.pdbx_strand_id
1 'polypeptide(L)'
;MNAPRLDPREATADGRIADNIVYFARTLRKAGMRVGPASVKDAIEAVLVSGIGSRDDFYWTLHAVLVSRHEDHPVFDEAFR
;
A
#
# COMPACT_ATOMS: atom_id res chain seq x y z
N MET A 1 1.41 11.73 29.79
CA MET A 1 1.83 12.12 28.43
C MET A 1 0.75 11.64 27.47
N ASN A 2 -0.15 12.52 27.08
CA ASN A 2 -1.24 12.17 26.16
C ASN A 2 -0.68 12.29 24.74
N ALA A 3 -0.68 11.19 23.97
CA ALA A 3 -0.27 11.24 22.58
C ALA A 3 -1.22 12.18 21.81
N PRO A 4 -0.70 13.09 20.96
CA PRO A 4 -1.55 13.97 20.18
C PRO A 4 -2.45 13.11 19.29
N ARG A 5 -3.77 13.32 19.41
CA ARG A 5 -4.72 12.79 18.44
C ARG A 5 -4.52 13.61 17.18
N LEU A 6 -3.79 13.05 16.20
CA LEU A 6 -3.68 13.63 14.87
C LEU A 6 -5.09 13.76 14.28
N ASP A 7 -5.53 15.00 14.04
CA ASP A 7 -6.75 15.25 13.27
C ASP A 7 -6.51 14.68 11.85
N PRO A 8 -7.44 13.91 11.25
CA PRO A 8 -7.28 13.41 9.88
C PRO A 8 -6.97 14.51 8.85
N ARG A 9 -7.31 15.77 9.17
CA ARG A 9 -6.99 16.96 8.36
C ARG A 9 -5.53 17.43 8.51
N GLU A 10 -4.85 17.05 9.59
CA GLU A 10 -3.44 17.35 9.89
C GLU A 10 -2.47 16.21 9.53
N ALA A 11 -2.99 15.07 9.05
CA ALA A 11 -2.14 13.96 8.60
C ALA A 11 -1.18 14.43 7.48
N THR A 12 0.12 14.21 7.71
CA THR A 12 1.17 14.45 6.70
C THR A 12 0.89 13.61 5.45
N ALA A 13 1.41 14.04 4.30
CA ALA A 13 1.25 13.30 3.05
C ALA A 13 1.65 11.83 3.19
N ASP A 14 2.75 11.57 3.90
CA ASP A 14 3.27 10.23 4.18
C ASP A 14 2.30 9.39 5.02
N GLY A 15 1.65 9.99 6.03
CA GLY A 15 0.63 9.32 6.84
C GLY A 15 -0.58 8.86 6.01
N ARG A 16 -1.03 9.71 5.08
CA ARG A 16 -2.14 9.36 4.18
C ARG A 16 -1.75 8.26 3.19
N ILE A 17 -0.50 8.23 2.73
CA ILE A 17 0.00 7.17 1.85
C ILE A 17 0.01 5.82 2.57
N ALA A 18 0.52 5.78 3.80
CA ALA A 18 0.53 4.56 4.60
C ALA A 18 -0.89 4.02 4.83
N ASP A 19 -1.84 4.89 5.17
CA ASP A 19 -3.24 4.53 5.32
C ASP A 19 -3.82 3.96 4.02
N ASN A 20 -3.57 4.63 2.88
CA ASN A 20 -4.03 4.16 1.57
C ASN A 20 -3.48 2.77 1.22
N ILE A 21 -2.21 2.50 1.51
CA ILE A 21 -1.59 1.18 1.29
C ILE A 21 -2.25 0.12 2.18
N VAL A 22 -2.53 0.44 3.45
CA VAL A 22 -3.26 -0.47 4.36
C VAL A 22 -4.67 -0.76 3.83
N TYR A 23 -5.41 0.26 3.37
CA TYR A 23 -6.73 0.08 2.77
C TYR A 23 -6.66 -0.78 1.51
N PHE A 24 -5.71 -0.52 0.63
CA PHE A 24 -5.50 -1.29 -0.59
C PHE A 24 -5.17 -2.76 -0.28
N ALA A 25 -4.27 -3.03 0.66
CA ALA A 25 -3.95 -4.39 1.10
C ALA A 25 -5.17 -5.14 1.68
N ARG A 26 -6.11 -4.44 2.33
CA ARG A 26 -7.38 -5.02 2.78
C ARG A 26 -8.27 -5.39 1.59
N THR A 27 -8.31 -4.57 0.54
CA THR A 27 -9.02 -4.88 -0.70
C THR A 27 -8.46 -6.14 -1.36
N LEU A 28 -7.13 -6.25 -1.49
CA LEU A 28 -6.47 -7.43 -2.04
C LEU A 28 -6.79 -8.70 -1.24
N ARG A 29 -6.77 -8.64 0.10
CA ARG A 29 -7.17 -9.76 0.96
C ARG A 29 -8.61 -10.20 0.72
N LYS A 30 -9.53 -9.24 0.60
CA LYS A 30 -10.94 -9.54 0.31
C LYS A 30 -11.12 -10.17 -1.08
N ALA A 31 -10.26 -9.81 -2.03
CA ALA A 31 -10.21 -10.39 -3.36
C ALA A 31 -9.48 -11.75 -3.43
N GLY A 32 -8.96 -12.26 -2.30
CA GLY A 32 -8.36 -13.59 -2.20
C GLY A 32 -6.82 -13.61 -2.22
N MET A 33 -6.16 -12.47 -2.41
CA MET A 33 -4.69 -12.41 -2.37
C MET A 33 -4.16 -12.60 -0.95
N ARG A 34 -3.04 -13.32 -0.84
CA ARG A 34 -2.37 -13.61 0.44
C ARG A 34 -1.42 -12.49 0.87
N VAL A 35 -1.97 -11.33 1.22
CA VAL A 35 -1.17 -10.18 1.68
C VAL A 35 -1.04 -10.19 3.21
N GLY A 36 0.16 -10.43 3.75
CA GLY A 36 0.40 -10.42 5.20
C GLY A 36 0.68 -9.02 5.76
N PRO A 37 0.60 -8.81 7.10
CA PRO A 37 1.00 -7.54 7.72
C PRO A 37 2.45 -7.14 7.42
N ALA A 38 3.37 -8.12 7.33
CA ALA A 38 4.76 -7.89 6.94
C ALA A 38 4.85 -7.28 5.54
N SER A 39 4.18 -7.87 4.53
CA SER A 39 4.14 -7.33 3.16
C SER A 39 3.58 -5.91 3.08
N VAL A 40 2.63 -5.55 3.96
CA VAL A 40 2.10 -4.18 4.03
C VAL A 40 3.15 -3.21 4.56
N LYS A 41 3.88 -3.59 5.62
CA LYS A 41 5.01 -2.80 6.13
C LYS A 41 6.07 -2.62 5.04
N ASP A 42 6.44 -3.71 4.37
CA ASP A 42 7.46 -3.69 3.31
C ASP A 42 7.02 -2.81 2.14
N ALA A 43 5.73 -2.83 1.79
CA ALA A 43 5.18 -1.97 0.75
C ALA A 43 5.23 -0.48 1.12
N ILE A 44 4.94 -0.14 2.38
CA ILE A 44 5.05 1.24 2.89
C ILE A 44 6.52 1.70 2.83
N GLU A 45 7.44 0.88 3.33
CA GLU A 45 8.87 1.19 3.30
C GLU A 45 9.40 1.34 1.87
N ALA A 46 9.01 0.44 0.96
CA ALA A 46 9.40 0.51 -0.44
C ALA A 46 8.94 1.81 -1.11
N VAL A 47 7.71 2.24 -0.87
CA VAL A 47 7.16 3.49 -1.40
C VAL A 47 7.89 4.72 -0.84
N LEU A 48 8.21 4.71 0.46
CA LEU A 48 8.94 5.80 1.10
C LEU A 48 10.38 5.91 0.57
N VAL A 49 11.00 4.79 0.22
CA VAL A 49 12.36 4.74 -0.34
C VAL A 49 12.39 5.05 -1.83
N SER A 50 11.42 4.56 -2.61
CA SER A 50 11.36 4.79 -4.06
C SER A 50 11.04 6.25 -4.40
N GLY A 51 10.30 6.93 -3.52
CA GLY A 51 9.61 8.17 -3.85
C GLY A 51 8.43 7.91 -4.79
N ILE A 52 7.43 8.80 -4.75
CA ILE A 52 6.26 8.73 -5.64
C ILE A 52 6.44 9.80 -6.72
N GLY A 53 7.14 9.45 -7.80
CA GLY A 53 7.31 10.32 -8.97
C GLY A 53 6.10 10.32 -9.89
N SER A 54 5.39 9.18 -9.96
CA SER A 54 4.22 8.98 -10.81
C SER A 54 3.31 7.86 -10.28
N ARG A 55 2.10 7.75 -10.86
CA ARG A 55 1.20 6.61 -10.59
C ARG A 55 1.81 5.28 -11.03
N ASP A 56 2.60 5.28 -12.10
CA ASP A 56 3.26 4.08 -12.61
C ASP A 56 4.37 3.62 -11.66
N ASP A 57 5.15 4.54 -11.09
CA ASP A 57 6.16 4.20 -10.07
C ASP A 57 5.49 3.59 -8.84
N PHE A 58 4.37 4.17 -8.40
CA PHE A 58 3.59 3.64 -7.28
C PHE A 58 3.02 2.25 -7.59
N TYR A 59 2.51 2.04 -8.81
CA TYR A 59 2.02 0.75 -9.28
C TYR A 59 3.12 -0.31 -9.23
N TRP A 60 4.25 -0.07 -9.90
CA TRP A 60 5.32 -1.06 -10.01
C TRP A 60 5.98 -1.34 -8.66
N THR A 61 6.09 -0.33 -7.79
CA THR A 61 6.62 -0.50 -6.43
C THR A 61 5.73 -1.42 -5.60
N LEU A 62 4.41 -1.18 -5.60
CA LEU A 62 3.47 -2.02 -4.87
C LEU A 62 3.35 -3.41 -5.49
N HIS A 63 3.35 -3.51 -6.82
CA HIS A 63 3.28 -4.77 -7.55
C HIS A 63 4.48 -5.65 -7.18
N ALA A 64 5.70 -5.11 -7.24
CA ALA A 64 6.92 -5.85 -6.93
C ALA A 64 6.97 -6.41 -5.49
N VAL A 65 6.31 -5.74 -4.54
CA VAL A 65 6.29 -6.17 -3.13
C VAL A 65 5.11 -7.10 -2.81
N LEU A 66 3.93 -6.84 -3.37
CA LEU A 66 2.69 -7.50 -2.98
C LEU A 66 2.33 -8.69 -3.89
N VAL A 67 2.84 -8.72 -5.12
CA VAL A 67 2.53 -9.78 -6.10
C VAL A 67 3.69 -10.76 -6.15
N SER A 68 3.48 -11.95 -5.61
CA SER A 68 4.49 -13.02 -5.57
C SER A 68 4.14 -14.23 -6.45
N ARG A 69 2.90 -14.30 -6.94
CA ARG A 69 2.39 -15.42 -7.74
C ARG A 69 1.79 -14.89 -9.03
N HIS A 70 1.92 -15.66 -10.10
CA HIS A 70 1.35 -15.31 -11.39
C HIS A 70 -0.18 -15.08 -11.33
N GLU A 71 -0.88 -15.89 -10.51
CA GLU A 71 -2.33 -15.80 -10.30
C GLU A 71 -2.79 -14.49 -9.61
N ASP A 72 -1.88 -13.80 -8.90
CA ASP A 72 -2.20 -12.57 -8.17
C ASP A 72 -2.19 -11.33 -9.07
N HIS A 73 -1.51 -11.38 -10.24
CA HIS A 73 -1.42 -10.25 -11.18
C HIS A 73 -2.79 -9.68 -11.56
N PRO A 74 -3.74 -10.46 -12.14
CA PRO A 74 -5.01 -9.91 -12.58
C PRO A 74 -5.85 -9.33 -11.43
N VAL A 75 -5.73 -9.89 -10.22
CA VAL A 75 -6.44 -9.39 -9.03
C VAL A 75 -5.87 -8.04 -8.59
N PHE A 76 -4.54 -7.93 -8.58
CA PHE A 76 -3.85 -6.68 -8.30
C PHE A 76 -4.22 -5.59 -9.32
N ASP A 77 -4.15 -5.92 -10.61
CA ASP A 77 -4.42 -4.98 -11.72
C ASP A 77 -5.85 -4.44 -11.69
N GLU A 78 -6.81 -5.29 -11.34
CA GLU A 78 -8.21 -4.88 -11.16
C GLU A 78 -8.40 -4.00 -9.93
N ALA A 79 -7.78 -4.36 -8.81
CA ALA A 79 -7.93 -3.61 -7.57
C ALA A 79 -7.24 -2.23 -7.62
N PHE A 80 -6.17 -2.10 -8.40
CA PHE A 80 -5.36 -0.87 -8.49
C PHE A 80 -5.97 0.19 -9.42
N ARG A 81 -6.76 -0.24 -10.42
CA ARG A 81 -7.44 0.67 -11.36
C ARG A 81 -8.31 1.68 -10.60
#